data_AF-A0A7Z0TNL5-F1
#
_entry.id   AF-A0A7Z0TNL5-F1
#
_cell.length_a   1.000
_cell.length_b   1.000
_cell.length_c   1.000
_cell.angle_alpha   90.00
_cell.angle_beta   90.00
_cell.angle_gamma   90.00
#
_symmetry.space_group_name_H-M   'P 1'
#
loop_
_entity.id
_entity.type
_entity.pdbx_description
1 polymer ?
#
loop_
_entity_poly.entity_id
_entity_poly.type
_entity_poly.pdbx_seq_one_letter_code
_entity_poly.pdbx_strand_id
1 'polypeptide(L)'
;MTIAAIIEQLETEWNTDGFFDRVRNGDYDATRGQAVLAILRAIKIGDEKMVPKRLLSLLWYLPSFLAWQTERIAEKGRDRTAYERFVTEILNTLQEVLGVP
;
A
#
# COMPACT_ATOMS: atom_id res chain seq x y z
N MET A 1 12.96 -2.32 11.06
CA MET A 1 12.02 -1.44 11.79
C MET A 1 11.16 -2.29 12.69
N THR A 2 10.61 -1.73 13.78
CA THR A 2 9.63 -2.44 14.61
C THR A 2 8.26 -2.42 13.91
N ILE A 3 7.39 -3.40 14.21
CA ILE A 3 6.02 -3.40 13.67
C ILE A 3 5.24 -2.15 14.09
N ALA A 4 5.47 -1.63 15.31
CA ALA A 4 4.85 -0.39 15.77
C ALA A 4 5.23 0.81 14.87
N ALA A 5 6.51 0.98 14.56
CA ALA A 5 6.96 2.05 13.66
C ALA A 5 6.43 1.89 12.23
N ILE A 6 6.26 0.66 11.75
CA ILE A 6 5.65 0.40 10.44
C ILE A 6 4.17 0.79 10.45
N ILE A 7 3.44 0.46 11.51
CA ILE A 7 2.03 0.87 11.66
C ILE A 7 1.92 2.38 11.60
N GLU A 8 2.72 3.13 12.38
CA GLU A 8 2.69 4.60 12.40
C GLU A 8 2.96 5.21 11.01
N GLN A 9 3.92 4.64 10.26
CA GLN A 9 4.20 5.10 8.90
C GLN A 9 3.05 4.80 7.93
N LEU A 10 2.49 3.59 7.96
CA LEU A 10 1.34 3.25 7.14
C LEU A 10 0.11 4.11 7.49
N GLU A 11 -0.11 4.41 8.76
CA GLU A 11 -1.18 5.33 9.19
C GLU A 11 -0.99 6.73 8.59
N THR A 12 0.24 7.23 8.58
CA THR A 12 0.57 8.51 7.93
C THR A 12 0.20 8.49 6.45
N GLU A 13 0.48 7.39 5.74
CA GLU A 13 0.16 7.27 4.32
C GLU A 13 -1.36 7.14 4.04
N TRP A 14 -2.12 6.64 5.01
CA TRP A 14 -3.59 6.54 4.95
C TRP A 14 -4.31 7.82 5.35
N ASN A 15 -3.66 8.69 6.14
CA ASN A 15 -4.20 9.97 6.59
C ASN A 15 -4.30 10.99 5.45
N THR A 16 -4.97 12.11 5.74
CA THR A 16 -5.04 13.27 4.84
C THR A 16 -3.65 13.68 4.36
N ASP A 17 -3.53 14.00 3.06
CA ASP A 17 -2.28 14.34 2.37
C ASP A 17 -1.22 13.22 2.24
N GLY A 18 -1.47 12.07 2.87
CA GLY A 18 -0.70 10.84 2.70
C GLY A 18 -0.83 10.26 1.28
N PHE A 19 0.04 9.30 0.93
CA PHE A 19 0.05 8.74 -0.41
C PHE A 19 -1.30 8.12 -0.83
N PHE A 20 -1.95 7.36 0.06
CA PHE A 20 -3.21 6.72 -0.28
C PHE A 20 -4.36 7.72 -0.42
N ASP A 21 -4.34 8.82 0.33
CA ASP A 21 -5.32 9.89 0.14
C ASP A 21 -5.13 10.62 -1.20
N ARG A 22 -3.88 10.87 -1.60
CA ARG A 22 -3.57 11.42 -2.93
C ARG A 22 -4.03 10.50 -4.06
N VAL A 23 -3.73 9.21 -3.94
CA VAL A 23 -4.19 8.18 -4.90
C VAL A 23 -5.71 8.14 -4.98
N ARG A 24 -6.44 8.24 -3.86
CA ARG A 24 -7.91 8.37 -3.85
C ARG A 24 -8.40 9.58 -4.64
N ASN A 25 -7.63 10.65 -4.69
CA ASN A 25 -7.94 11.88 -5.44
C ASN A 25 -7.44 11.86 -6.90
N GLY A 26 -6.86 10.74 -7.33
CA GLY A 26 -6.31 10.60 -8.68
C GLY A 26 -4.88 11.13 -8.85
N ASP A 27 -4.20 11.47 -7.75
CA ASP A 27 -2.86 12.06 -7.74
C ASP A 27 -1.78 11.00 -7.42
N TYR A 28 -1.47 10.16 -8.40
CA TYR A 28 -0.39 9.18 -8.28
C TYR A 28 0.98 9.80 -8.56
N ASP A 29 1.91 9.61 -7.61
CA ASP A 29 3.32 9.93 -7.74
C ASP A 29 4.16 8.66 -7.54
N ALA A 30 4.95 8.29 -8.56
CA ALA A 30 5.71 7.04 -8.54
C ALA A 30 6.80 7.02 -7.46
N THR A 31 7.42 8.16 -7.16
CA THR A 31 8.47 8.26 -6.13
C THR A 31 7.89 7.97 -4.74
N ARG A 32 6.74 8.55 -4.43
CA ARG A 32 6.01 8.27 -3.18
C ARG A 32 5.50 6.83 -3.15
N GLY A 33 5.04 6.29 -4.27
CA GLY A 33 4.67 4.88 -4.38
C GLY A 33 5.82 3.93 -4.00
N GLN A 34 7.04 4.22 -4.47
CA GLN A 34 8.22 3.44 -4.09
C GLN A 34 8.59 3.57 -2.61
N ALA A 35 8.35 4.73 -1.99
CA ALA A 35 8.52 4.89 -0.55
C ALA A 35 7.54 4.00 0.25
N VAL A 36 6.27 3.94 -0.17
CA VAL A 36 5.27 3.04 0.44
C VAL A 36 5.66 1.57 0.29
N LEU A 37 6.13 1.17 -0.90
CA LEU A 37 6.63 -0.20 -1.13
C LEU A 37 7.79 -0.55 -0.19
N ALA A 38 8.70 0.38 0.08
CA ALA A 38 9.80 0.16 1.01
C ALA A 38 9.29 -0.10 2.45
N ILE A 39 8.23 0.60 2.88
CA ILE A 39 7.58 0.38 4.18
C ILE A 39 7.00 -1.04 4.25
N LEU A 40 6.29 -1.47 3.21
CA LEU A 40 5.68 -2.80 3.16
C LEU A 40 6.72 -3.92 3.15
N ARG A 41 7.81 -3.77 2.37
CA ARG A 41 8.91 -4.75 2.32
C ARG A 41 9.67 -4.88 3.65
N ALA A 42 9.61 -3.87 4.51
CA ALA A 42 10.21 -3.89 5.84
C ALA A 42 9.40 -4.73 6.84
N ILE A 43 8.16 -5.13 6.51
CA ILE A 43 7.34 -6.00 7.36
C ILE A 43 7.99 -7.38 7.43
N LYS A 44 8.19 -7.86 8.67
CA LYS A 44 8.66 -9.21 8.97
C LYS A 44 7.72 -9.81 10.00
N ILE A 45 6.98 -10.83 9.58
CA ILE A 45 6.07 -11.61 10.42
C ILE A 45 6.59 -13.04 10.36
N GLY A 46 6.75 -13.69 11.52
CA GLY A 46 7.09 -15.12 11.55
C GLY A 46 5.83 -15.97 11.37
N ASP A 47 5.97 -17.15 10.78
CA ASP A 47 4.85 -18.02 10.38
C ASP A 47 3.84 -18.31 11.50
N GLU A 48 4.32 -18.48 12.74
CA GLU A 48 3.48 -18.79 13.91
C GLU A 48 3.21 -17.57 14.81
N LYS A 49 3.51 -16.36 14.35
CA LYS A 49 3.33 -15.13 15.13
C LYS A 49 1.96 -14.51 14.87
N MET A 50 1.34 -14.00 15.93
CA MET A 50 0.11 -13.22 15.81
C MET A 50 0.38 -11.91 15.08
N VAL A 51 -0.47 -11.58 14.11
CA VAL A 51 -0.44 -10.30 13.40
C VAL A 51 -1.21 -9.26 14.21
N PRO A 52 -0.64 -8.09 14.54
CA PRO A 52 -1.38 -7.03 15.20
C PRO A 52 -2.61 -6.63 14.38
N LYS A 53 -3.78 -6.57 15.04
CA LYS A 53 -5.05 -6.18 14.41
C LYS A 53 -4.93 -4.90 13.58
N ARG A 54 -4.17 -3.92 14.09
CA ARG A 54 -4.01 -2.63 13.40
C ARG A 54 -3.23 -2.77 12.10
N LEU A 55 -2.13 -3.53 12.10
CA LEU A 55 -1.38 -3.83 10.88
C LEU A 55 -2.28 -4.53 9.86
N LEU A 56 -2.98 -5.59 10.28
CA LEU A 56 -3.91 -6.30 9.39
C LEU A 56 -4.95 -5.33 8.79
N SER A 57 -5.53 -4.44 9.60
CA SER A 57 -6.53 -3.45 9.16
C SER A 57 -6.03 -2.44 8.12
N LEU A 58 -4.72 -2.20 8.05
CA LEU A 58 -4.09 -1.28 7.08
C LEU A 58 -3.75 -2.00 5.77
N LEU A 59 -3.57 -3.33 5.81
CA LEU A 59 -3.11 -4.12 4.67
C LEU A 59 -4.25 -4.84 3.94
N TRP A 60 -5.21 -5.42 4.66
CA TRP A 60 -6.24 -6.30 4.09
C TRP A 60 -7.08 -5.64 2.99
N TYR A 61 -7.36 -4.34 3.13
CA TYR A 61 -8.18 -3.57 2.20
C TYR A 61 -7.35 -2.90 1.10
N LEU A 62 -6.02 -2.84 1.26
CA LEU A 62 -5.14 -2.07 0.39
C LEU A 62 -5.21 -2.49 -1.09
N PRO A 63 -5.15 -3.79 -1.47
CA PRO A 63 -5.22 -4.18 -2.87
C PRO A 63 -6.51 -3.74 -3.56
N SER A 64 -7.66 -3.98 -2.92
CA SER A 64 -8.97 -3.60 -3.46
C SER A 64 -9.09 -2.09 -3.58
N PHE A 65 -8.64 -1.36 -2.55
CA PHE A 65 -8.61 0.10 -2.57
C PHE A 65 -7.84 0.64 -3.78
N LEU A 66 -6.63 0.15 -4.03
CA LEU A 66 -5.78 0.59 -5.14
C LEU A 66 -6.40 0.22 -6.50
N ALA A 67 -6.88 -1.01 -6.65
CA ALA A 67 -7.52 -1.45 -7.90
C ALA A 67 -8.70 -0.54 -8.30
N TRP A 68 -9.46 -0.03 -7.32
CA TRP A 68 -10.58 0.88 -7.57
C TRP A 68 -10.18 2.29 -8.01
N GLN A 69 -8.92 2.70 -7.83
CA GLN A 69 -8.49 4.04 -8.25
C GLN A 69 -7.96 4.08 -9.69
N THR A 70 -7.76 2.95 -10.35
CA THR A 70 -7.15 2.89 -11.69
C THR A 70 -7.82 3.80 -12.71
N GLU A 71 -9.15 3.79 -12.79
CA GLU A 71 -9.87 4.66 -13.72
C GLU A 71 -9.76 6.14 -13.32
N ARG A 72 -9.80 6.44 -12.02
CA ARG A 72 -9.62 7.80 -11.51
C ARG A 72 -8.22 8.37 -11.80
N ILE A 73 -7.18 7.54 -11.71
CA ILE A 73 -5.81 7.91 -12.11
C ILE A 73 -5.80 8.33 -13.59
N ALA A 74 -6.45 7.53 -14.46
CA ALA A 74 -6.53 7.83 -15.88
C ALA A 74 -7.34 9.11 -16.16
N GLU A 75 -8.49 9.31 -15.50
CA GLU A 75 -9.32 10.51 -15.62
C GLU A 75 -8.58 11.80 -15.22
N LYS A 76 -7.65 11.73 -14.27
CA LYS A 76 -6.80 12.85 -13.86
C LYS A 76 -5.57 13.06 -14.75
N GLY A 77 -5.44 12.30 -15.85
CA GLY A 77 -4.32 12.42 -16.79
C GLY A 77 -3.00 11.93 -16.21
N ARG A 78 -3.02 11.08 -15.18
CA ARG A 78 -1.83 10.41 -14.64
C ARG A 78 -1.54 9.12 -15.42
N ASP A 79 -0.32 8.61 -15.30
CA ASP A 79 0.11 7.40 -16.00
C ASP A 79 -0.57 6.15 -15.41
N ARG A 80 -1.65 5.71 -16.09
CA ARG A 80 -2.39 4.48 -15.78
C ARG A 80 -1.49 3.24 -15.76
N THR A 81 -0.59 3.11 -16.74
CA THR A 81 0.24 1.90 -16.88
C THR A 81 1.24 1.81 -15.72
N ALA A 82 1.87 2.94 -15.36
CA ALA A 82 2.74 2.98 -14.19
C ALA A 82 1.98 2.67 -12.89
N TYR A 83 0.74 3.17 -12.76
CA TYR A 83 -0.08 2.88 -11.60
C TYR A 83 -0.47 1.39 -11.50
N GLU A 84 -0.91 0.76 -12.60
CA GLU A 84 -1.25 -0.67 -12.62
C GLU A 84 -0.06 -1.57 -12.25
N ARG A 85 1.15 -1.20 -12.71
CA ARG A 85 2.41 -1.87 -12.27
C ARG A 85 2.61 -1.72 -10.77
N PHE A 86 2.44 -0.51 -10.24
CA PHE A 86 2.53 -0.27 -8.80
C PHE A 86 1.50 -1.10 -8.01
N VAL A 87 0.23 -1.19 -8.45
CA VAL A 87 -0.78 -2.03 -7.81
C VAL A 87 -0.34 -3.50 -7.79
N THR A 88 0.24 -3.98 -8.89
CA THR A 88 0.78 -5.35 -8.99
C THR A 88 1.94 -5.56 -8.01
N GLU A 89 2.88 -4.62 -7.91
CA GLU A 89 3.99 -4.68 -6.96
C GLU A 89 3.52 -4.71 -5.50
N ILE A 90 2.49 -3.94 -5.16
CA ILE A 90 1.86 -3.97 -3.83
C ILE A 90 1.27 -5.35 -3.56
N LEU A 91 0.51 -5.91 -4.49
CA LEU A 91 -0.10 -7.23 -4.33
C LEU A 91 0.96 -8.32 -4.09
N ASN A 92 2.00 -8.35 -4.90
CA ASN A 92 3.10 -9.30 -4.76
C ASN A 92 3.80 -9.14 -3.41
N THR A 93 4.08 -7.90 -2.99
CA THR A 93 4.71 -7.63 -1.69
C THR A 93 3.83 -8.12 -0.53
N LEU A 94 2.51 -7.95 -0.62
CA LEU A 94 1.61 -8.43 0.42
C LEU A 94 1.52 -9.95 0.46
N GLN A 95 1.58 -10.63 -0.69
CA GLN A 95 1.66 -12.09 -0.75
C GLN A 95 2.95 -12.63 -0.14
N GLU A 96 4.08 -11.95 -0.32
CA GLU A 96 5.35 -12.30 0.34
C GLU A 96 5.29 -12.10 1.85
N VAL A 97 4.57 -11.07 2.31
CA VAL A 97 4.49 -10.70 3.74
C VAL A 97 3.46 -11.53 4.51
N LEU A 98 2.29 -11.80 3.92
CA LEU A 98 1.15 -12.44 4.57
C LEU A 98 0.95 -13.90 4.14
N GLY A 99 1.69 -14.36 3.14
CA GLY A 99 1.45 -15.62 2.46
C GLY A 99 0.42 -15.49 1.34
N VAL A 100 0.30 -16.57 0.56
CA VAL A 100 -0.76 -16.74 -0.44
C VAL A 100 -1.90 -17.58 0.17
N PRO A 101 -3.17 -17.27 -0.14
CA PRO A 101 -4.31 -18.12 0.23
C PRO A 101 -4.23 -19.54 -0.35
#